data_AF-A0A6P2AI45-F1
#
_entry.id   AF-A0A6P2AI45-F1
#
_cell.length_a   1.000
_cell.length_b   1.000
_cell.length_c   1.000
_cell.angle_alpha   90.00
_cell.angle_beta   90.00
_cell.angle_gamma   90.00
#
_symmetry.space_group_name_H-M   'P 1'
#
loop_
_entity.id
_entity.type
_entity.pdbx_description
1 polymer ?
#
loop_
_entity_poly.entity_id
_entity_poly.type
_entity_poly.pdbx_seq_one_letter_code
_entity_poly.pdbx_strand_id
1 'polypeptide(L)'
;MNRSRLNPGIIVAWLVLLAGCEFLNSVNPLATPDDGGFDPVATDPNGAATAPATTPVTVPPSETPFRDAVNKAMDAANAVQVAQDQADWQAVAVQWQEAIALMQQVPADDPNYAIAQEKVTEYTGYLQYAQQNAAQ
;
A
#
# COMPACT_ATOMS: atom_id res chain seq x y z
N MET A 1 10.81 27.18 -40.29
CA MET A 1 9.47 26.66 -39.89
C MET A 1 9.56 26.03 -38.51
N ASN A 2 8.65 26.42 -37.63
CA ASN A 2 8.58 26.14 -36.19
C ASN A 2 8.85 24.69 -35.80
N ARG A 3 9.91 24.47 -35.01
CA ARG A 3 9.94 23.35 -34.06
C ARG A 3 9.15 23.80 -32.83
N SER A 4 7.85 23.50 -32.83
CA SER A 4 6.99 23.69 -31.66
C SER A 4 7.67 23.03 -30.47
N ARG A 5 8.09 23.86 -29.50
CA ARG A 5 8.50 23.41 -28.18
C ARG A 5 7.26 22.82 -27.51
N LEU A 6 7.07 21.52 -27.65
CA LEU A 6 6.10 20.77 -26.88
C LEU A 6 6.57 20.83 -25.42
N ASN A 7 5.78 21.57 -24.64
CA ASN A 7 5.93 21.77 -23.22
C ASN A 7 5.91 20.39 -22.52
N PRO A 8 7.00 19.92 -21.87
CA PRO A 8 7.02 18.60 -21.24
C PRO A 8 6.14 18.51 -19.97
N GLY A 9 5.50 19.61 -19.57
CA GLY A 9 4.66 19.68 -18.35
C GLY A 9 3.26 19.05 -18.43
N ILE A 10 2.94 18.24 -19.45
CA ILE A 10 1.62 17.58 -19.56
C ILE A 10 1.77 16.06 -19.77
N ILE A 11 2.64 15.42 -18.98
CA ILE A 11 2.52 13.99 -18.67
C ILE A 11 2.53 13.80 -17.14
N VAL A 12 1.93 14.74 -16.42
CA VAL A 12 1.72 14.65 -14.95
C VAL A 12 0.36 14.01 -14.61
N ALA A 13 -0.36 13.49 -15.61
CA ALA A 13 -1.76 13.06 -15.44
C ALA A 13 -1.99 11.53 -15.48
N TRP A 14 -1.03 10.70 -15.04
CA TRP A 14 -1.28 9.25 -14.87
C TRP A 14 -0.76 8.64 -13.56
N LEU A 15 -0.53 9.46 -12.52
CA LEU A 15 -0.27 8.99 -11.15
C LEU A 15 -1.37 9.41 -10.16
N VAL A 16 -2.60 9.58 -10.64
CA VAL A 16 -3.79 9.71 -9.78
C VAL A 16 -4.77 8.63 -10.21
N LEU A 17 -4.54 7.35 -9.86
CA LEU A 17 -5.58 6.31 -10.00
C LEU A 17 -5.23 4.96 -9.31
N LEU A 18 -4.59 4.95 -8.14
CA LEU A 18 -4.37 3.70 -7.39
C LEU A 18 -4.62 3.79 -5.88
N ALA A 19 -5.66 4.50 -5.49
CA ALA A 19 -6.39 4.18 -4.28
C ALA A 19 -7.88 4.25 -4.61
N GLY A 20 -8.38 3.15 -5.16
CA GLY A 20 -9.81 2.91 -5.19
C GLY A 20 -10.31 2.98 -3.75
N CYS A 21 -11.09 4.00 -3.44
CA CYS A 21 -11.94 4.03 -2.26
C CYS A 21 -13.14 3.09 -2.45
N GLU A 22 -12.96 1.85 -2.94
CA GLU A 22 -14.07 0.91 -3.15
C GLU A 22 -13.74 -0.53 -2.69
N PHE A 23 -12.88 -0.66 -1.68
CA PHE A 23 -12.71 -1.93 -0.96
C PHE A 23 -12.87 -1.79 0.57
N LEU A 24 -13.82 -0.95 1.00
CA LEU A 24 -14.30 -0.92 2.39
C LEU A 24 -15.84 -0.98 2.53
N ASN A 25 -16.59 -1.22 1.44
CA ASN A 25 -18.05 -1.28 1.52
C ASN A 25 -18.65 -2.69 1.43
N SER A 26 -17.85 -3.75 1.61
CA SER A 26 -18.37 -5.12 1.53
C SER A 26 -17.67 -6.06 2.50
N VAL A 27 -17.77 -5.78 3.81
CA VAL A 27 -17.88 -6.79 4.88
C VAL A 27 -18.33 -6.12 6.19
N ASN A 28 -19.65 -5.96 6.37
CA ASN A 28 -20.21 -6.05 7.72
C ASN A 28 -21.32 -7.12 7.72
N PRO A 29 -20.97 -8.42 7.79
CA PRO A 29 -21.95 -9.48 7.72
C PRO A 29 -22.71 -9.73 9.04
N LEU A 30 -22.68 -8.83 10.04
CA LEU A 30 -23.32 -9.07 11.35
C LEU A 30 -24.02 -7.85 11.96
N ALA A 31 -24.77 -7.09 11.17
CA ALA A 31 -25.81 -6.22 11.71
C ALA A 31 -27.18 -6.90 11.56
N THR A 32 -27.47 -7.88 12.42
CA THR A 32 -28.86 -8.28 12.66
C THR A 32 -29.51 -7.23 13.58
N PRO A 33 -30.78 -6.86 13.34
CA PRO A 33 -31.48 -5.88 14.15
C PRO A 33 -31.68 -6.40 15.58
N ASP A 34 -31.16 -5.63 16.54
CA ASP A 34 -31.46 -5.74 17.96
C ASP A 34 -32.87 -5.16 18.18
N ASP A 35 -33.85 -6.02 18.48
CA ASP A 35 -35.13 -5.60 19.04
C ASP A 35 -35.56 -6.57 20.14
N GLY A 36 -35.46 -6.09 21.38
CA GLY A 36 -36.46 -6.34 22.41
C GLY A 36 -36.43 -7.68 23.16
N GLY A 37 -35.68 -7.74 24.26
CA GLY A 37 -35.84 -8.81 25.24
C GLY A 37 -34.90 -8.72 26.45
N PHE A 38 -35.05 -7.70 27.30
CA PHE A 38 -34.40 -7.69 28.61
C PHE A 38 -35.24 -8.50 29.60
N ASP A 39 -34.89 -9.77 29.80
CA ASP A 39 -35.29 -10.52 31.00
C ASP A 39 -34.09 -10.56 31.98
N PRO A 40 -34.22 -10.04 33.22
CA PRO A 40 -33.18 -10.13 34.23
C PRO A 40 -33.40 -11.35 35.15
N VAL A 41 -32.45 -12.29 35.20
CA VAL A 41 -32.37 -13.23 36.35
C VAL A 41 -30.94 -13.67 36.69
N ALA A 42 -30.48 -13.12 37.82
CA ALA A 42 -29.68 -13.68 38.91
C ALA A 42 -28.59 -14.77 38.69
N THR A 43 -27.36 -14.36 39.06
CA THR A 43 -26.42 -14.98 40.01
C THR A 43 -25.72 -16.32 39.67
N ASP A 44 -24.40 -16.21 39.44
CA ASP A 44 -23.38 -17.00 40.16
C ASP A 44 -22.01 -16.26 40.10
N PRO A 45 -21.35 -15.93 41.22
CA PRO A 45 -19.96 -15.52 41.22
C PRO A 45 -19.06 -16.75 41.42
N ASN A 46 -18.27 -17.06 40.38
CA ASN A 46 -17.07 -17.91 40.37
C ASN A 46 -17.20 -19.25 39.62
N GLY A 47 -17.22 -19.16 38.28
CA GLY A 47 -16.80 -20.23 37.37
C GLY A 47 -15.49 -19.86 36.68
N ALA A 48 -14.35 -19.98 37.39
CA ALA A 48 -13.04 -19.93 36.76
C ALA A 48 -12.83 -21.19 35.91
N ALA A 49 -12.78 -21.05 34.58
CA ALA A 49 -12.16 -22.02 33.69
C ALA A 49 -11.68 -21.36 32.40
N THR A 50 -10.36 -21.20 32.34
CA THR A 50 -9.52 -21.23 31.13
C THR A 50 -9.67 -20.04 30.17
N ALA A 51 -8.97 -18.95 30.49
CA ALA A 51 -8.48 -18.05 29.46
C ALA A 51 -7.54 -18.86 28.53
N PRO A 52 -7.82 -18.98 27.22
CA PRO A 52 -6.77 -19.38 26.31
C PRO A 52 -5.69 -18.31 26.38
N ALA A 53 -4.46 -18.79 26.51
CA ALA A 53 -3.24 -18.00 26.54
C ALA A 53 -3.32 -16.86 25.52
N THR A 54 -2.88 -15.67 25.95
CA THR A 54 -2.43 -14.61 25.06
C THR A 54 -1.28 -15.16 24.21
N THR A 55 -1.62 -15.85 23.11
CA THR A 55 -0.70 -15.96 21.99
C THR A 55 -0.42 -14.53 21.56
N PRO A 56 0.86 -14.09 21.51
CA PRO A 56 1.17 -12.89 20.77
C PRO A 56 0.63 -13.14 19.37
N VAL A 57 -0.22 -12.25 18.87
CA VAL A 57 -0.56 -12.23 17.45
C VAL A 57 0.77 -11.93 16.75
N THR A 58 1.49 -12.99 16.38
CA THR A 58 2.60 -12.93 15.46
C THR A 58 1.99 -12.39 14.18
N VAL A 59 2.13 -11.08 13.96
CA VAL A 59 1.93 -10.48 12.65
C VAL A 59 2.72 -11.36 11.68
N PRO A 60 2.06 -11.99 10.69
CA PRO A 60 2.77 -12.87 9.78
C PRO A 60 3.92 -12.07 9.15
N PRO A 61 5.12 -12.65 9.04
CA PRO A 61 6.31 -11.95 8.51
C PRO A 61 6.11 -11.41 7.10
N SER A 62 5.05 -11.87 6.44
CA SER A 62 4.60 -11.58 5.10
C SER A 62 4.04 -10.13 4.95
N GLU A 63 3.41 -9.55 6.00
CA GLU A 63 2.94 -8.15 5.95
C GLU A 63 4.07 -7.11 5.89
N THR A 64 5.27 -7.44 6.35
CA THR A 64 6.36 -6.45 6.50
C THR A 64 6.93 -6.00 5.14
N PRO A 65 7.42 -6.87 4.25
CA PRO A 65 7.98 -6.45 2.96
C PRO A 65 6.95 -5.77 2.06
N PHE A 66 5.71 -6.27 2.02
CA PHE A 66 4.66 -5.68 1.20
C PHE A 66 4.29 -4.26 1.67
N ARG A 67 4.02 -4.08 2.97
CA ARG A 67 3.68 -2.77 3.53
C ARG A 67 4.83 -1.77 3.35
N ASP A 68 6.06 -2.20 3.63
CA ASP A 68 7.22 -1.33 3.51
C ASP A 68 7.46 -0.92 2.05
N ALA A 69 7.22 -1.82 1.09
CA ALA A 69 7.25 -1.50 -0.33
C ALA A 69 6.22 -0.44 -0.72
N VAL A 70 4.97 -0.59 -0.24
CA VAL A 70 3.89 0.39 -0.49
C VAL A 70 4.24 1.75 0.09
N ASN A 71 4.82 1.81 1.28
CA ASN A 71 5.27 3.06 1.88
C ASN A 71 6.33 3.74 1.02
N LYS A 72 7.34 2.99 0.53
CA LYS A 72 8.36 3.53 -0.38
C LYS A 72 7.79 4.04 -1.70
N ALA A 73 6.81 3.34 -2.25
CA ALA A 73 6.11 3.76 -3.45
C ALA A 73 5.30 5.06 -3.22
N MET A 74 4.66 5.19 -2.05
CA MET A 74 3.95 6.42 -1.67
C MET A 74 4.92 7.60 -1.51
N ASP A 75 6.06 7.39 -0.85
CA ASP A 75 7.10 8.40 -0.72
C ASP A 75 7.58 8.86 -2.11
N ALA A 76 7.84 7.91 -3.02
CA ALA A 76 8.25 8.19 -4.39
C ALA A 76 7.19 9.00 -5.16
N ALA A 77 5.93 8.61 -5.06
CA ALA A 77 4.82 9.31 -5.72
C ALA A 77 4.62 10.74 -5.18
N ASN A 78 4.87 10.96 -3.89
CA ASN A 78 4.87 12.29 -3.29
C ASN A 78 6.06 13.13 -3.77
N ALA A 79 7.26 12.54 -3.82
CA ALA A 79 8.46 13.22 -4.25
C ALA A 79 8.41 13.65 -5.72
N VAL A 80 7.83 12.83 -6.63
CA VAL A 80 7.64 13.18 -8.05
C VAL A 80 6.87 14.50 -8.22
N GLN A 81 5.93 14.81 -7.34
CA GLN A 81 5.07 16.00 -7.47
C GLN A 81 5.85 17.31 -7.24
N VAL A 82 6.96 17.25 -6.51
CA VAL A 82 7.75 18.43 -6.12
C VAL A 82 9.17 18.42 -6.68
N ALA A 83 9.58 17.34 -7.35
CA ALA A 83 10.91 17.19 -7.93
C ALA A 83 11.16 18.23 -9.04
N GLN A 84 12.24 18.99 -8.91
CA GLN A 84 12.58 20.08 -9.82
C GLN A 84 13.90 19.87 -10.53
N ASP A 85 14.85 19.23 -9.86
CA ASP A 85 16.20 19.05 -10.38
C ASP A 85 16.64 17.57 -10.41
N GLN A 86 17.80 17.35 -11.02
CA GLN A 86 18.39 16.03 -11.16
C GLN A 86 18.53 15.29 -9.81
N ALA A 87 18.85 15.99 -8.73
CA ALA A 87 19.03 15.38 -7.42
C ALA A 87 17.68 14.91 -6.84
N ASP A 88 16.63 15.70 -7.00
CA ASP A 88 15.27 15.30 -6.61
C ASP A 88 14.82 14.05 -7.39
N TRP A 89 15.03 14.04 -8.72
CA TRP A 89 14.67 12.90 -9.55
C TRP A 89 15.48 11.64 -9.24
N GLN A 90 16.74 11.80 -8.85
CA GLN A 90 17.56 10.69 -8.37
C GLN A 90 17.00 10.12 -7.05
N ALA A 91 16.53 10.97 -6.13
CA ALA A 91 15.91 10.52 -4.89
C ALA A 91 14.61 9.75 -5.15
N VAL A 92 13.76 10.24 -6.07
CA VAL A 92 12.57 9.52 -6.54
C VAL A 92 12.94 8.14 -7.11
N ALA A 93 13.97 8.07 -7.95
CA ALA A 93 14.41 6.82 -8.55
C ALA A 93 14.85 5.80 -7.49
N VAL A 94 15.58 6.26 -6.46
CA VAL A 94 15.98 5.41 -5.33
C VAL A 94 14.76 4.85 -4.59
N GLN A 95 13.74 5.68 -4.32
CA GLN A 95 12.54 5.22 -3.62
C GLN A 95 11.75 4.19 -4.44
N TRP A 96 11.61 4.37 -5.76
CA TRP A 96 11.00 3.36 -6.62
C TRP A 96 11.79 2.05 -6.66
N GLN A 97 13.12 2.14 -6.70
CA GLN A 97 13.99 0.97 -6.67
C GLN A 97 13.84 0.18 -5.36
N GLU A 98 13.80 0.87 -4.22
CA GLU A 98 13.57 0.26 -2.91
C GLU A 98 12.19 -0.41 -2.84
N ALA A 99 11.14 0.25 -3.33
CA ALA A 99 9.79 -0.31 -3.39
C ALA A 99 9.75 -1.61 -4.21
N ILE A 100 10.38 -1.63 -5.38
CA ILE A 100 10.48 -2.83 -6.22
C ILE A 100 11.21 -3.95 -5.48
N ALA A 101 12.35 -3.66 -4.88
CA ALA A 101 13.15 -4.65 -4.17
C ALA A 101 12.38 -5.27 -3.00
N LEU A 102 11.57 -4.48 -2.29
CA LEU A 102 10.72 -4.97 -1.20
C LEU A 102 9.54 -5.80 -1.72
N MET A 103 8.88 -5.40 -2.82
CA MET A 103 7.82 -6.22 -3.44
C MET A 103 8.36 -7.59 -3.91
N GLN A 104 9.58 -7.63 -4.44
CA GLN A 104 10.22 -8.89 -4.85
C GLN A 104 10.56 -9.82 -3.68
N GLN A 105 10.65 -9.29 -2.46
CA GLN A 105 10.92 -10.08 -1.24
C GLN A 105 9.66 -10.67 -0.62
N VAL A 106 8.47 -10.31 -1.12
CA VAL A 106 7.21 -10.88 -0.64
C VAL A 106 7.20 -12.40 -0.91
N PRO A 107 7.02 -13.25 0.11
CA PRO A 107 7.00 -14.71 -0.05
C PRO A 107 5.86 -15.20 -0.95
N ALA A 108 6.05 -16.32 -1.65
CA ALA A 108 5.04 -16.88 -2.56
C ALA A 108 3.78 -17.43 -1.85
N ASP A 109 3.88 -17.72 -0.55
CA ASP A 109 2.76 -18.11 0.32
C ASP A 109 2.04 -16.92 0.98
N ASP A 110 2.54 -15.69 0.76
CA ASP A 110 1.86 -14.47 1.20
C ASP A 110 0.58 -14.22 0.36
N PRO A 111 -0.56 -13.89 0.99
CA PRO A 111 -1.77 -13.50 0.26
C PRO A 111 -1.56 -12.32 -0.72
N ASN A 112 -0.59 -11.45 -0.48
CA ASN A 112 -0.26 -10.29 -1.30
C ASN A 112 0.74 -10.59 -2.41
N TYR A 113 1.28 -11.81 -2.53
CA TYR A 113 2.33 -12.12 -3.51
C TYR A 113 1.96 -11.73 -4.93
N ALA A 114 0.76 -12.09 -5.39
CA ALA A 114 0.30 -11.78 -6.73
C ALA A 114 0.25 -10.26 -6.98
N ILE A 115 -0.25 -9.52 -6.00
CA ILE A 115 -0.30 -8.05 -6.04
C ILE A 115 1.11 -7.47 -6.04
N ALA A 116 2.02 -8.00 -5.22
CA ALA A 116 3.40 -7.56 -5.15
C ALA A 116 4.10 -7.70 -6.51
N GLN A 117 3.95 -8.84 -7.19
CA GLN A 117 4.55 -9.07 -8.51
C GLN A 117 3.95 -8.18 -9.59
N GLU A 118 2.65 -7.89 -9.54
CA GLU A 118 2.02 -6.90 -10.41
C GLU A 118 2.65 -5.51 -10.19
N LYS A 119 2.80 -5.10 -8.92
CA LYS A 119 3.40 -3.80 -8.56
C LYS A 119 4.86 -3.68 -8.95
N VAL A 120 5.65 -4.77 -8.93
CA VAL A 120 7.02 -4.76 -9.47
C VAL A 120 7.05 -4.28 -10.92
N THR A 121 6.13 -4.78 -11.75
CA THR A 121 6.07 -4.41 -13.17
C THR A 121 5.70 -2.93 -13.33
N GLU A 122 4.70 -2.48 -12.58
CA GLU A 122 4.25 -1.09 -12.61
C GLU A 122 5.33 -0.11 -12.12
N TYR A 123 5.92 -0.37 -10.95
CA TYR A 123 6.94 0.48 -10.35
C TYR A 123 8.21 0.55 -11.20
N THR A 124 8.52 -0.49 -11.97
CA THR A 124 9.63 -0.47 -12.94
C THR A 124 9.43 0.59 -14.02
N GLY A 125 8.18 0.87 -14.42
CA GLY A 125 7.85 1.96 -15.32
C GLY A 125 8.11 3.34 -14.68
N TYR A 126 7.72 3.51 -13.43
CA TYR A 126 7.96 4.77 -12.69
C TYR A 126 9.44 5.00 -12.39
N LEU A 127 10.19 3.94 -12.09
CA LEU A 127 11.65 4.01 -11.96
C LEU A 127 12.31 4.51 -13.24
N GLN A 128 11.94 3.94 -14.39
CA GLN A 128 12.48 4.38 -15.68
C GLN A 128 12.17 5.85 -15.96
N TYR A 129 10.94 6.29 -15.66
CA TYR A 129 10.57 7.69 -15.80
C TYR A 129 11.42 8.60 -14.91
N ALA A 130 11.61 8.24 -13.63
CA ALA A 130 12.44 9.01 -12.71
C ALA A 130 13.91 9.08 -13.18
N GLN A 131 14.47 7.96 -13.64
CA GLN A 131 15.83 7.90 -14.18
C GLN A 131 16.02 8.75 -15.43
N GLN A 132 15.02 8.78 -16.33
CA GLN A 132 15.06 9.64 -17.50
C GLN A 132 15.08 11.12 -17.12
N ASN A 133 14.30 11.53 -16.13
CA ASN A 133 14.31 12.90 -15.64
C ASN A 133 15.60 13.26 -14.88
N ALA A 134 16.20 12.31 -14.16
CA ALA A 134 17.50 12.48 -13.51
C ALA A 134 18.68 12.57 -14.49
N ALA A 135 18.48 12.31 -15.78
CA ALA A 135 19.50 12.40 -16.81
C ALA A 135 19.42 13.67 -17.68
N GLN A 136 18.44 14.55 -17.41
CA GLN A 136 18.20 15.79 -18.17
C GLN A 136 19.00 16.99 -17.66
#